data_AF-A0A448ZYS1-F1
#
_entry.id   AF-A0A448ZYS1-F1
#
_cell.length_a   1.000
_cell.length_b   1.000
_cell.length_c   1.000
_cell.angle_alpha   90.00
_cell.angle_beta   90.00
_cell.angle_gamma   90.00
#
_symmetry.space_group_name_H-M   'P 1'
#
loop_
_entity.id
_entity.type
_entity.pdbx_description
1 polymer ?
#
loop_
_entity_poly.entity_id
_entity_poly.type
_entity_poly.pdbx_seq_one_letter_code
_entity_poly.pdbx_strand_id
1 'polypeptide(L)'
;MKFFTMVDTAKDFLGHQKSVEFDAIFDKVKEVLFDSWRAETPTEVSDVEIINKKRGELYKLLTIDSRFFRNNDGTWTAIRPDTLGRE
;
A
#
# COMPACT_ATOMS: atom_id res chain seq x y z
N MET A 1 19.16 10.43 -0.27
CA MET A 1 17.79 10.43 0.29
C MET A 1 17.04 9.29 -0.38
N LYS A 2 16.56 8.29 0.36
CA LYS A 2 15.88 7.11 -0.21
C LYS A 2 14.43 7.53 -0.47
N PHE A 3 14.04 7.65 -1.74
CA PHE A 3 12.64 7.91 -2.09
C PHE A 3 11.82 6.66 -1.77
N PHE A 4 10.89 6.75 -0.83
CA PHE A 4 9.97 5.66 -0.55
C PHE A 4 8.77 5.77 -1.49
N THR A 5 8.54 4.73 -2.29
CA THR A 5 7.31 4.65 -3.09
C THR A 5 6.16 4.07 -2.27
N MET A 6 4.93 4.19 -2.78
CA MET A 6 3.77 3.51 -2.20
C MET A 6 3.99 2.01 -2.08
N VAL A 7 4.64 1.42 -3.08
CA VAL A 7 4.95 -0.02 -3.14
C VAL A 7 6.03 -0.39 -2.12
N ASP A 8 7.09 0.39 -2.00
CA ASP A 8 8.15 0.11 -1.02
C ASP A 8 7.61 0.19 0.41
N THR A 9 6.79 1.20 0.69
CA THR A 9 6.17 1.40 2.01
C THR A 9 5.17 0.28 2.32
N ALA A 10 4.32 -0.10 1.37
CA ALA A 10 3.39 -1.21 1.55
C ALA A 10 4.12 -2.54 1.76
N LYS A 11 5.20 -2.80 1.00
CA LYS A 11 6.00 -4.02 1.14
C LYS A 11 6.70 -4.09 2.50
N ASP A 12 7.28 -2.98 2.95
CA ASP A 12 7.92 -2.90 4.27
C ASP A 12 6.92 -3.19 5.38
N PHE A 13 5.74 -2.57 5.31
CA PHE A 13 4.65 -2.81 6.26
C PHE A 13 4.16 -4.26 6.27
N LEU A 14 4.05 -4.89 5.09
CA LEU A 14 3.60 -6.27 4.94
C LEU A 14 4.69 -7.33 5.22
N GLY A 15 5.96 -6.95 5.28
CA GLY A 15 7.10 -7.88 5.25
C GLY A 15 7.14 -8.95 6.34
N HIS A 16 6.33 -8.79 7.40
CA HIS A 16 6.24 -9.72 8.52
C HIS A 16 4.79 -10.12 8.86
N GLN A 17 3.81 -9.71 8.06
CA GLN A 17 2.40 -9.93 8.34
C GLN A 17 1.79 -10.96 7.38
N LYS A 18 1.14 -11.98 7.93
CA LYS A 18 0.50 -13.06 7.13
C LYS A 18 -0.73 -12.59 6.37
N SER A 19 -1.44 -11.60 6.92
CA SER A 19 -2.72 -11.13 6.41
C SER A 19 -2.98 -9.74 7.00
N VAL A 20 -3.22 -8.76 6.12
CA VAL A 20 -3.49 -7.37 6.51
C VAL A 20 -4.60 -6.78 5.66
N GLU A 21 -5.53 -6.08 6.30
CA GLU A 21 -6.59 -5.35 5.59
C GLU A 21 -6.02 -4.22 4.73
N PHE A 22 -6.64 -3.99 3.58
CA PHE A 22 -6.22 -2.93 2.66
C PHE A 22 -6.18 -1.55 3.34
N ASP A 23 -7.15 -1.27 4.22
CA ASP A 23 -7.27 0.01 4.89
C ASP A 23 -6.08 0.27 5.82
N ALA A 24 -5.60 -0.75 6.54
CA ALA A 24 -4.41 -0.63 7.37
C ALA A 24 -3.14 -0.37 6.55
N ILE A 25 -3.03 -1.01 5.37
CA ILE A 25 -1.91 -0.78 4.45
C ILE A 25 -1.96 0.66 3.94
N PHE A 26 -3.13 1.12 3.50
CA PHE A 26 -3.31 2.46 2.99
C PHE A 26 -3.03 3.52 4.06
N ASP A 27 -3.50 3.32 5.30
CA ASP A 27 -3.23 4.23 6.40
C ASP A 27 -1.74 4.34 6.70
N LYS A 28 -1.00 3.22 6.65
CA LYS A 28 0.46 3.27 6.83
C LYS A 28 1.17 3.99 5.68
N VAL A 29 0.75 3.75 4.44
CA VAL A 29 1.32 4.44 3.28
C VAL A 29 1.02 5.94 3.34
N LYS A 30 -0.20 6.32 3.74
CA LYS A 30 -0.63 7.70 3.93
C LYS A 30 0.19 8.39 5.01
N GLU A 31 0.39 7.75 6.16
CA GLU A 31 1.22 8.28 7.26
C GLU A 31 2.62 8.70 6.79
N VAL A 32 3.22 7.95 5.87
CA VAL A 32 4.59 8.19 5.38
C VAL A 32 4.65 9.19 4.23
N LEU A 33 3.67 9.18 3.33
CA LEU A 33 3.78 9.86 2.03
C LEU A 33 2.82 11.03 1.85
N PHE A 34 1.87 11.24 2.76
CA PHE A 34 0.86 12.29 2.60
C PHE A 34 1.46 13.69 2.49
N ASP A 35 2.47 14.01 3.29
CA ASP A 35 3.14 15.32 3.24
C ASP A 35 3.79 15.57 1.88
N SER A 36 4.40 14.54 1.28
CA SER A 36 4.98 14.62 -0.08
C SER A 36 3.89 14.83 -1.12
N TRP A 37 2.81 14.06 -1.07
CA TRP A 37 1.70 14.22 -2.01
C TRP A 37 1.07 15.59 -1.92
N ARG A 38 0.93 16.13 -0.70
CA ARG A 38 0.39 17.47 -0.49
C ARG A 38 1.31 18.55 -1.04
N ALA A 39 2.63 18.43 -0.82
CA ALA A 39 3.61 19.37 -1.35
C ALA A 39 3.67 19.37 -2.90
N GLU A 40 3.39 18.23 -3.53
CA GLU A 40 3.40 18.05 -4.98
C GLU A 40 2.05 18.40 -5.66
N THR A 41 0.99 18.62 -4.88
CA THR A 41 -0.36 18.85 -5.42
C THR A 41 -0.76 20.34 -5.27
N PRO A 42 -1.42 20.95 -6.26
CA PRO A 42 -1.93 22.31 -6.16
C PRO A 42 -2.80 22.53 -4.91
N THR A 43 -2.72 23.74 -4.35
CA THR A 43 -3.43 24.10 -3.12
C THR A 43 -4.96 24.01 -3.25
N GLU A 44 -5.47 24.10 -4.47
CA GLU A 44 -6.89 24.04 -4.84
C GLU A 44 -7.49 22.64 -4.66
N VAL A 45 -6.68 21.59 -4.76
CA VAL A 45 -7.14 20.21 -4.56
C VAL A 45 -7.25 19.96 -3.07
N SER A 46 -8.39 19.43 -2.61
CA SER A 46 -8.58 19.11 -1.20
C SER A 46 -7.80 17.85 -0.78
N ASP A 47 -7.50 17.75 0.52
CA ASP A 47 -6.86 16.56 1.09
C ASP A 47 -7.68 15.29 0.85
N VAL A 48 -9.01 15.41 0.91
CA VAL A 48 -9.95 14.31 0.64
C VAL A 48 -9.79 13.79 -0.79
N GLU A 49 -9.66 14.68 -1.78
CA GLU A 49 -9.45 14.29 -3.18
C GLU A 49 -8.10 13.60 -3.38
N ILE A 50 -7.03 14.10 -2.76
CA ILE A 50 -5.71 13.43 -2.78
C ILE A 50 -5.82 12.03 -2.20
N ILE A 51 -6.41 11.91 -1.01
CA ILE A 51 -6.54 10.64 -0.30
C ILE A 51 -7.34 9.64 -1.15
N ASN A 52 -8.48 10.04 -1.70
CA ASN A 52 -9.30 9.16 -2.53
C ASN A 52 -8.56 8.69 -3.80
N LYS A 53 -7.87 9.61 -4.48
CA LYS A 53 -7.08 9.29 -5.66
C LYS A 53 -5.95 8.31 -5.32
N LYS A 54 -5.18 8.61 -4.27
CA LYS A 54 -4.05 7.78 -3.82
C LYS A 54 -4.50 6.41 -3.32
N ARG A 55 -5.65 6.31 -2.65
CA ARG A 55 -6.25 5.03 -2.25
C ARG A 55 -6.52 4.13 -3.46
N GLY A 56 -7.13 4.68 -4.51
CA GLY A 56 -7.35 3.96 -5.77
C GLY A 56 -6.05 3.57 -6.49
N GLU A 57 -5.05 4.45 -6.50
CA GLU A 57 -3.71 4.16 -7.06
C GLU A 57 -3.02 3.01 -6.32
N LEU A 58 -3.00 3.03 -4.98
CA LEU A 58 -2.41 1.96 -4.18
C LEU A 58 -3.10 0.62 -4.44
N TYR A 59 -4.44 0.59 -4.45
CA TYR A 59 -5.18 -0.64 -4.70
C TYR A 59 -4.81 -1.26 -6.06
N LYS A 60 -4.70 -0.43 -7.10
CA LYS A 60 -4.24 -0.88 -8.43
C LYS A 60 -2.81 -1.42 -8.37
N LEU A 61 -1.89 -0.71 -7.71
CA LEU A 61 -0.50 -1.14 -7.57
C LEU A 61 -0.38 -2.49 -6.87
N LEU A 62 -1.10 -2.70 -5.77
CA LEU A 62 -1.12 -3.99 -5.07
C LEU A 62 -1.67 -5.11 -5.97
N THR A 63 -2.65 -4.81 -6.82
CA THR A 63 -3.28 -5.80 -7.70
C THR A 63 -2.37 -6.23 -8.86
N ILE A 64 -1.55 -5.32 -9.40
CA ILE A 64 -0.72 -5.59 -10.58
C ILE A 64 0.72 -6.00 -10.24
N ASP A 65 1.23 -5.60 -9.08
CA ASP A 65 2.61 -5.87 -8.69
C ASP A 65 2.74 -7.28 -8.09
N SER A 66 3.52 -8.13 -8.77
CA SER A 66 3.74 -9.55 -8.43
C SER A 66 4.30 -9.84 -7.03
N ARG A 67 4.68 -8.80 -6.27
CA ARG A 67 5.16 -8.91 -4.88
C ARG A 67 4.03 -8.98 -3.85
N PHE A 68 2.80 -8.64 -4.23
CA PHE A 68 1.65 -8.66 -3.35
C PHE A 68 0.65 -9.72 -3.76
N PHE A 69 0.03 -10.33 -2.77
CA PHE A 69 -0.93 -11.41 -2.94
C PHE A 69 -2.18 -11.07 -2.15
N ARG A 70 -3.33 -11.21 -2.80
CA ARG A 70 -4.63 -11.06 -2.15
C ARG A 70 -5.10 -12.43 -1.67
N ASN A 71 -5.37 -12.53 -0.38
CA ASN A 71 -5.90 -13.72 0.27
C ASN A 71 -7.41 -13.87 -0.02
N ASN A 72 -7.93 -15.08 0.20
CA ASN A 72 -9.35 -15.41 -0.04
C ASN A 72 -10.32 -14.63 0.88
N ASP A 73 -9.86 -14.21 2.05
CA ASP A 73 -10.62 -13.39 3.00
C ASP A 73 -10.65 -11.89 2.63
N GLY A 74 -9.95 -11.50 1.56
CA GLY A 74 -9.87 -10.12 1.09
C GLY A 74 -8.66 -9.34 1.61
N THR A 75 -7.89 -9.92 2.54
CA THR A 75 -6.66 -9.34 3.08
C THR A 75 -5.49 -9.48 2.10
N TRP A 76 -4.38 -8.81 2.40
CA TRP A 76 -3.17 -8.81 1.57
C TRP A 76 -1.95 -9.31 2.33
N THR A 77 -0.99 -9.87 1.60
CA THR A 77 0.32 -10.26 2.11
C THR A 77 1.42 -9.99 1.07
N ALA A 78 2.65 -9.86 1.54
CA ALA A 78 3.86 -9.87 0.70
C ALA A 78 4.63 -11.20 0.82
N ILE A 79 4.10 -12.17 1.59
CA ILE A 79 4.65 -13.52 1.71
C ILE A 79 4.15 -14.31 0.50
N ARG A 80 5.07 -15.01 -0.19
CA ARG A 80 4.65 -15.78 -1.36
C ARG A 80 3.77 -16.96 -0.94
N PRO A 81 2.69 -17.27 -1.69
CA PRO A 81 1.81 -18.39 -1.38
C PRO A 81 2.54 -19.75 -1.34
N ASP A 82 3.59 -19.94 -2.15
CA ASP A 82 4.35 -21.18 -2.22
C ASP A 82 5.19 -21.47 -0.96
N THR A 83 5.41 -20.47 -0.10
CA THR A 83 6.09 -20.65 1.19
C THR A 83 5.13 -20.96 2.35
N LEU A 84 3.81 -20.86 2.15
CA LEU A 84 2.81 -21.10 3.20
C LEU A 84 2.35 -22.58 3.30
N GLY A 85 2.75 -23.43 2.36
CA GLY A 85 2.32 -24.84 2.26
C GLY A 85 3.44 -25.87 2.41
N ARG A 86 4.62 -25.49 2.91
CA ARG A 86 5.72 -26.41 3.22
C ARG A 86 5.98 -26.42 4.72
N GLU A 87 5.09 -27.04 5.47
CA GLU A 87 5.32 -27.47 6.86
C GLU A 87 4.92 -28.94 7.00
#